data_AF-A0A8J2WSY8-F1
#
_entry.id   AF-A0A8J2WSY8-F1
#
_cell.length_a   1.000
_cell.length_b   1.000
_cell.length_c   1.000
_cell.angle_alpha   90.00
_cell.angle_beta   90.00
_cell.angle_gamma   90.00
#
_symmetry.space_group_name_H-M   'P 1'
#
loop_
_entity.id
_entity.type
_entity.pdbx_description
1 polymer ?
#
loop_
_entity_poly.entity_id
_entity_poly.type
_entity_poly.pdbx_seq_one_letter_code
_entity_poly.pdbx_strand_id
1 'polypeptide(L)'
;MIIPALLVQTTAATANPPILYDWRPPLTRGWANRSRSVTCVRGLMNSGTNFARSLVEQVGGVTVLEDRKHMYPWVLEARAQAAPGASVALVIARHPLSWVTGMRKARYFLTCGSRAPDSPCWLRLVWRHGPGEQAEREHLDVKYGGVVDVWNAYYGGYLAWSRTRYALIRYEDLLLDSDRTLRALFPGAHHAQQKRAAKKHGHARSFADARAYNLAKRWRAEKFTEPEVAGHCARANATVLANLGYTCP
;
A
#
# COMPACT_ATOMS: atom_id res chain seq x y z
N MET A 1 21.47 59.73 22.98
CA MET A 1 20.21 59.01 22.72
C MET A 1 20.53 57.94 21.68
N ILE A 2 20.71 56.68 22.10
CA ILE A 2 21.27 55.60 21.29
C ILE A 2 20.15 54.60 20.99
N ILE A 3 19.88 54.35 19.71
CA ILE A 3 18.94 53.32 19.23
C ILE A 3 19.77 52.04 19.01
N PRO A 4 19.45 50.89 19.63
CA PRO A 4 20.13 49.65 19.30
C PRO A 4 19.52 49.04 18.04
N ALA A 5 20.39 48.74 17.07
CA ALA A 5 20.07 47.95 15.89
C ALA A 5 19.77 46.50 16.32
N LEU A 6 18.55 46.04 16.06
CA LEU A 6 18.18 44.63 16.20
C LEU A 6 18.85 43.83 15.07
N LEU A 7 19.91 43.09 15.41
CA LEU A 7 20.42 42.02 14.56
C LEU A 7 19.39 40.88 14.53
N VAL A 8 18.63 40.77 13.46
CA VAL A 8 17.82 39.57 13.16
C VAL A 8 18.79 38.50 12.67
N GLN A 9 19.18 37.59 13.57
CA GLN A 9 19.84 36.35 13.19
C GLN A 9 18.84 35.48 12.42
N THR A 10 18.98 35.43 11.10
CA THR A 10 18.34 34.41 10.27
C THR A 10 19.02 33.08 10.55
N THR A 11 18.45 32.27 11.43
CA THR A 11 18.82 30.87 11.55
C THR A 11 18.47 30.19 10.24
N ALA A 12 19.51 29.81 9.48
CA ALA A 12 19.39 28.94 8.34
C ALA A 12 18.57 27.71 8.77
N ALA A 13 17.43 27.49 8.11
CA ALA A 13 16.61 26.31 8.29
C ALA A 13 17.51 25.08 8.08
N THR A 14 17.82 24.40 9.18
CA THR A 14 18.52 23.13 9.18
C THR A 14 17.78 22.19 8.25
N ALA A 15 18.43 21.83 7.14
CA ALA A 15 17.99 20.77 6.25
C ALA A 15 17.67 19.55 7.11
N ASN A 16 16.42 19.09 7.05
CA ASN A 16 16.00 17.86 7.71
C ASN A 16 16.98 16.75 7.33
N PRO A 17 17.59 16.04 8.30
CA PRO A 17 18.45 14.92 7.99
C PRO A 17 17.64 13.88 7.19
N PRO A 18 18.26 13.17 6.24
CA PRO A 18 17.61 12.05 5.59
C PRO A 18 17.26 11.04 6.68
N ILE A 19 15.96 10.86 6.95
CA ILE A 19 15.47 9.78 7.79
C ILE A 19 15.92 8.48 7.11
N LEU A 20 17.04 7.93 7.59
CA LEU A 20 17.48 6.57 7.34
C LEU A 20 16.43 5.66 7.99
N TYR A 21 15.39 5.33 7.23
CA TYR A 21 14.35 4.39 7.63
C TYR A 21 14.96 3.00 7.82
N ASP A 22 15.27 2.60 9.05
CA ASP A 22 15.49 1.21 9.43
C ASP A 22 14.15 0.52 9.75
N TRP A 23 13.17 0.67 8.85
CA TRP A 23 11.92 -0.08 8.95
C TRP A 23 12.19 -1.51 8.46
N ARG A 24 12.07 -2.47 9.38
CA ARG A 24 12.05 -3.90 9.04
C ARG A 24 10.59 -4.33 8.92
N PRO A 25 10.21 -5.04 7.84
CA PRO A 25 8.89 -5.66 7.80
C PRO A 25 8.75 -6.53 9.05
N PRO A 26 7.58 -6.55 9.72
CA PRO A 26 7.33 -7.46 10.83
C PRO A 26 7.28 -8.89 10.28
N LEU A 27 8.46 -9.47 10.04
CA LEU A 27 8.61 -10.86 9.64
C LEU A 27 8.29 -11.71 10.86
N THR A 28 7.17 -12.42 10.84
CA THR A 28 6.89 -13.40 11.89
C THR A 28 7.87 -14.57 11.76
N ARG A 29 8.29 -15.16 12.89
CA ARG A 29 9.21 -16.32 12.95
C ARG A 29 8.79 -17.51 12.06
N GLY A 30 7.54 -17.57 11.61
CA GLY A 30 7.02 -18.60 10.70
C GLY A 30 7.18 -18.31 9.20
N TRP A 31 7.49 -17.08 8.79
CA TRP A 31 7.62 -16.69 7.38
C TRP A 31 8.85 -17.33 6.71
N ALA A 32 10.01 -17.28 7.38
CA ALA A 32 11.29 -17.74 6.83
C ALA A 32 11.33 -19.25 6.50
N ASN A 33 10.53 -20.08 7.19
CA ASN A 33 10.48 -21.53 6.93
C ASN A 33 9.47 -21.93 5.84
N ARG A 34 8.64 -21.00 5.34
CA ARG A 34 7.59 -21.26 4.31
C ARG A 34 7.87 -20.55 2.98
N SER A 35 8.98 -19.82 2.86
CA SER A 35 9.20 -18.74 1.89
C SER A 35 9.60 -19.17 0.46
N ARG A 36 9.24 -20.37 0.00
CA ARG A 36 9.42 -20.75 -1.43
C ARG A 36 8.14 -20.66 -2.25
N SER A 37 7.01 -20.25 -1.67
CA SER A 37 5.79 -20.00 -2.43
C SER A 37 4.99 -18.83 -1.83
N VAL A 38 4.79 -17.80 -2.64
CA VAL A 38 3.87 -16.70 -2.33
C VAL A 38 2.60 -17.00 -3.08
N THR A 39 1.57 -17.49 -2.40
CA THR A 39 0.34 -17.86 -3.11
C THR A 39 -0.31 -16.67 -3.80
N CYS A 40 -0.18 -15.46 -3.23
CA CYS A 40 -0.79 -14.27 -3.80
C CYS A 40 -0.08 -12.98 -3.37
N VAL A 41 -0.04 -12.01 -4.29
CA VAL A 41 0.28 -10.60 -3.97
C VAL A 41 -1.03 -9.82 -3.90
N ARG A 42 -1.33 -9.26 -2.73
CA ARG A 42 -2.57 -8.55 -2.43
C ARG A 42 -2.30 -7.10 -2.05
N GLY A 43 -3.34 -6.29 -2.12
CA GLY A 43 -3.32 -4.91 -1.67
C GLY A 43 -4.56 -4.18 -2.15
N LEU A 44 -4.82 -3.03 -1.51
CA LEU A 44 -5.93 -2.19 -1.94
C LEU A 44 -5.70 -1.72 -3.39
N MET A 45 -6.77 -1.43 -4.13
CA MET A 45 -6.66 -0.93 -5.52
C MET A 45 -5.70 0.25 -5.58
N ASN A 46 -4.86 0.39 -6.61
CA ASN A 46 -3.82 1.44 -6.69
C ASN A 46 -2.72 1.47 -5.59
N SER A 47 -2.56 0.42 -4.78
CA SER A 47 -1.47 0.31 -3.80
C SER A 47 -0.12 -0.11 -4.39
N GLY A 48 -0.05 -0.47 -5.68
CA GLY A 48 1.18 -0.96 -6.32
C GLY A 48 1.27 -2.48 -6.46
N THR A 49 0.16 -3.20 -6.26
CA THR A 49 0.10 -4.68 -6.38
C THR A 49 0.69 -5.23 -7.68
N ASN A 50 0.45 -4.60 -8.83
CA ASN A 50 1.04 -5.05 -10.11
C ASN A 50 2.57 -4.93 -10.12
N PHE A 51 3.12 -3.88 -9.51
CA PHE A 51 4.57 -3.68 -9.43
C PHE A 51 5.21 -4.68 -8.47
N ALA A 52 4.63 -4.84 -7.28
CA ALA A 52 5.09 -5.84 -6.33
C ALA A 52 5.02 -7.26 -6.91
N ARG A 53 3.95 -7.59 -7.63
CA ARG A 53 3.82 -8.88 -8.30
C ARG A 53 4.91 -9.09 -9.34
N SER A 54 5.15 -8.13 -10.23
CA SER A 54 6.20 -8.27 -11.24
C SER A 54 7.59 -8.45 -10.64
N LEU A 55 7.84 -7.87 -9.46
CA LEU A 55 9.05 -8.09 -8.69
C LEU A 55 9.13 -9.50 -8.10
N VAL A 56 8.05 -9.96 -7.47
CA VAL A 56 7.98 -11.30 -6.85
C VAL A 56 8.10 -12.41 -7.89
N GLU A 57 7.47 -12.27 -9.07
CA GLU A 57 7.57 -13.23 -10.17
C GLU A 57 9.00 -13.33 -10.76
N GLN A 58 9.87 -12.35 -10.49
CA GLN A 58 11.29 -12.36 -10.87
C GLN A 58 12.17 -13.00 -9.80
N VAL A 59 11.63 -13.31 -8.63
CA VAL A 59 12.36 -14.00 -7.56
C VAL A 59 12.42 -15.49 -7.88
N GLY A 60 13.61 -15.99 -8.17
CA GLY A 60 13.82 -17.40 -8.52
C GLY A 60 13.26 -18.34 -7.44
N GLY A 61 12.40 -19.27 -7.86
CA GLY A 61 11.79 -20.26 -6.96
C GLY A 61 10.54 -19.79 -6.21
N VAL A 62 9.93 -18.65 -6.59
CA VAL A 62 8.65 -18.19 -6.04
C VAL A 62 7.55 -18.25 -7.11
N THR A 63 6.48 -19.02 -6.86
CA THR A 63 5.31 -19.08 -7.74
C THR A 63 4.15 -18.30 -7.16
N VAL A 64 3.57 -17.37 -7.94
CA VAL A 64 2.31 -16.67 -7.61
C VAL A 64 1.13 -17.50 -8.10
N LEU A 65 0.37 -18.09 -7.17
CA LEU A 65 -0.66 -19.09 -7.46
C LEU A 65 -2.03 -18.46 -7.81
N GLU A 66 -2.33 -17.24 -7.34
CA GLU A 66 -3.63 -16.57 -7.59
C GLU A 66 -3.50 -15.15 -8.14
N ASP A 67 -4.39 -14.78 -9.08
CA ASP A 67 -4.51 -13.43 -9.66
C ASP A 67 -5.52 -12.50 -8.95
N ARG A 68 -6.00 -12.88 -7.76
CA ARG A 68 -7.01 -12.07 -7.04
C ARG A 68 -6.35 -10.91 -6.26
N LYS A 69 -6.13 -9.79 -6.94
CA LYS A 69 -5.36 -8.64 -6.42
C LYS A 69 -6.01 -7.84 -5.29
N HIS A 70 -7.34 -7.81 -5.19
CA HIS A 70 -8.08 -6.82 -4.39
C HIS A 70 -9.10 -7.39 -3.40
N MET A 71 -8.89 -8.61 -2.91
CA MET A 71 -9.76 -9.18 -1.87
C MET A 71 -9.57 -8.49 -0.52
N TYR A 72 -10.67 -8.27 0.19
CA TYR A 72 -10.70 -7.69 1.53
C TYR A 72 -10.43 -8.76 2.59
N PRO A 73 -9.74 -8.41 3.71
CA PRO A 73 -9.37 -9.36 4.75
C PRO A 73 -10.53 -10.20 5.29
N TRP A 74 -11.70 -9.62 5.52
CA TRP A 74 -12.87 -10.36 6.04
C TRP A 74 -13.42 -11.42 5.08
N VAL A 75 -13.23 -11.26 3.76
CA VAL A 75 -13.59 -12.25 2.74
C VAL A 75 -12.52 -13.35 2.71
N LEU A 76 -11.28 -12.99 3.03
CA LEU A 76 -10.17 -13.93 3.17
C LEU A 76 -10.28 -14.72 4.47
N GLU A 77 -10.72 -14.11 5.57
CA GLU A 77 -10.90 -14.76 6.86
C GLU A 77 -11.92 -15.89 6.77
N ALA A 78 -13.10 -15.62 6.20
CA ALA A 78 -14.13 -16.64 5.94
C ALA A 78 -13.58 -17.82 5.10
N ARG A 79 -12.72 -17.54 4.12
CA ARG A 79 -12.11 -18.58 3.25
C ARG A 79 -10.92 -19.29 3.88
N ALA A 80 -10.15 -18.59 4.70
CA ALA A 80 -8.96 -19.11 5.34
C ALA A 80 -9.30 -19.93 6.60
N GLN A 81 -10.46 -19.69 7.20
CA GLN A 81 -11.11 -20.62 8.14
C GLN A 81 -11.52 -21.91 7.42
N ALA A 82 -12.00 -21.82 6.17
CA ALA A 82 -12.40 -22.98 5.36
C ALA A 82 -11.23 -23.81 4.77
N ALA A 83 -10.00 -23.29 4.75
CA ALA A 83 -8.82 -24.00 4.21
C ALA A 83 -7.57 -23.85 5.12
N PRO A 84 -7.48 -24.63 6.21
CA PRO A 84 -6.34 -24.62 7.12
C PRO A 84 -5.09 -25.17 6.43
N GLY A 85 -4.16 -24.30 6.06
CA GLY A 85 -2.92 -24.66 5.33
C GLY A 85 -2.74 -23.89 4.03
N ALA A 86 -3.80 -23.24 3.53
CA ALA A 86 -3.72 -22.42 2.35
C ALA A 86 -3.03 -21.08 2.65
N SER A 87 -1.83 -20.96 2.10
CA SER A 87 -1.28 -19.75 1.51
C SER A 87 -0.75 -18.61 2.38
N VAL A 88 0.45 -18.18 2.00
CA VAL A 88 1.13 -17.00 2.53
C VAL A 88 0.92 -15.85 1.55
N ALA A 89 0.22 -14.79 1.98
CA ALA A 89 -0.03 -13.60 1.15
C ALA A 89 1.05 -12.54 1.35
N LEU A 90 1.54 -11.92 0.27
CA LEU A 90 2.29 -10.67 0.37
C LEU A 90 1.32 -9.50 0.20
N VAL A 91 1.17 -8.68 1.23
CA VAL A 91 0.23 -7.54 1.27
C VAL A 91 0.98 -6.23 1.10
N ILE A 92 0.61 -5.46 0.08
CA ILE A 92 1.23 -4.17 -0.22
C ILE A 92 0.41 -3.04 0.38
N ALA A 93 1.04 -2.25 1.24
CA ALA A 93 0.53 -0.98 1.72
C ALA A 93 1.16 0.18 0.98
N ARG A 94 0.39 1.21 0.65
CA ARG A 94 0.90 2.48 0.11
C ARG A 94 0.49 3.60 1.04
N HIS A 95 1.32 4.64 1.16
CA HIS A 95 0.99 5.81 1.97
C HIS A 95 -0.43 6.33 1.63
N PRO A 96 -1.31 6.58 2.62
CA PRO A 96 -2.74 6.82 2.37
C PRO A 96 -2.99 7.98 1.40
N LEU A 97 -2.29 9.12 1.56
CA LEU A 97 -2.43 10.25 0.64
C LEU A 97 -1.92 9.95 -0.78
N SER A 98 -0.77 9.26 -0.89
CA SER A 98 -0.25 8.79 -2.18
C SER A 98 -1.25 7.83 -2.85
N TRP A 99 -1.88 6.96 -2.07
CA TRP A 99 -2.94 6.06 -2.53
C TRP A 99 -4.20 6.81 -2.97
N VAL A 100 -4.65 7.84 -2.24
CA VAL A 100 -5.78 8.71 -2.62
C VAL A 100 -5.53 9.34 -3.99
N THR A 101 -4.30 9.77 -4.31
CA THR A 101 -4.00 10.28 -5.67
C THR A 101 -4.20 9.21 -6.75
N GLY A 102 -3.89 7.96 -6.44
CA GLY A 102 -4.16 6.82 -7.32
C GLY A 102 -5.66 6.63 -7.54
N MET A 103 -6.45 6.66 -6.47
CA MET A 103 -7.91 6.53 -6.55
C MET A 103 -8.57 7.69 -7.30
N ARG A 104 -8.05 8.92 -7.18
CA ARG A 104 -8.51 10.08 -7.96
C ARG A 104 -8.30 9.86 -9.48
N LYS A 105 -7.23 9.16 -9.87
CA LYS A 105 -6.93 8.83 -11.28
C LYS A 105 -7.75 7.65 -11.80
N ALA A 106 -7.91 6.60 -10.99
CA ALA A 106 -8.65 5.39 -11.37
C ALA A 106 -9.43 4.88 -10.16
N ARG A 107 -10.74 5.12 -10.16
CA ARG A 107 -11.62 4.87 -9.01
C ARG A 107 -11.99 3.39 -8.83
N TYR A 108 -11.87 2.57 -9.88
CA TYR A 108 -12.28 1.16 -9.88
C TYR A 108 -13.72 1.02 -9.34
N PHE A 109 -13.92 0.24 -8.28
CA PHE A 109 -15.22 -0.01 -7.67
C PHE A 109 -15.56 0.96 -6.52
N LEU A 110 -14.79 2.04 -6.36
CA LEU A 110 -15.01 3.04 -5.32
C LEU A 110 -15.68 4.29 -5.89
N THR A 111 -16.88 4.60 -5.41
CA THR A 111 -17.60 5.84 -5.75
C THR A 111 -17.62 6.74 -4.53
N CYS A 112 -17.20 8.00 -4.65
CA CYS A 112 -17.31 9.00 -3.57
C CYS A 112 -18.12 10.18 -4.06
N GLY A 113 -18.90 10.80 -3.17
CA GLY A 113 -19.74 11.97 -3.50
C GLY A 113 -18.94 13.17 -4.02
N SER A 114 -17.74 13.40 -3.47
CA SER A 114 -16.82 14.44 -3.89
C SER A 114 -15.36 14.03 -3.64
N ARG A 115 -14.42 14.96 -3.83
CA ARG A 115 -12.99 14.77 -3.50
C ARG A 115 -12.66 15.16 -2.05
N ALA A 116 -13.61 15.73 -1.32
CA ALA A 116 -13.42 16.16 0.05
C ALA A 116 -13.08 14.98 0.97
N PRO A 117 -12.24 15.18 2.00
CA PRO A 117 -11.81 14.09 2.89
C PRO A 117 -12.93 13.33 3.62
N ASP A 118 -14.00 14.03 3.95
CA ASP A 118 -15.20 13.59 4.68
C ASP A 118 -16.38 13.24 3.76
N SER A 119 -16.18 13.28 2.44
CA SER A 119 -17.21 12.85 1.51
C SER A 119 -17.48 11.35 1.69
N PRO A 120 -18.75 10.93 1.83
CA PRO A 120 -19.07 9.52 1.88
C PRO A 120 -18.61 8.81 0.61
N CYS A 121 -18.16 7.57 0.80
CA CYS A 121 -17.72 6.69 -0.26
C CYS A 121 -18.43 5.34 -0.17
N TRP A 122 -18.71 4.75 -1.33
CA TRP A 122 -19.31 3.44 -1.51
C TRP A 122 -18.35 2.57 -2.27
N LEU A 123 -18.00 1.44 -1.68
CA LEU A 123 -17.18 0.45 -2.31
C LEU A 123 -18.06 -0.72 -2.73
N ARG A 124 -18.09 -1.00 -4.02
CA ARG A 124 -18.76 -2.17 -4.57
C ARG A 124 -17.81 -3.36 -4.58
N LEU A 125 -18.08 -4.35 -3.74
CA LEU A 125 -17.38 -5.63 -3.76
C LEU A 125 -18.13 -6.58 -4.67
N VAL A 126 -17.43 -7.14 -5.65
CA VAL A 126 -17.98 -8.17 -6.54
C VAL A 126 -17.10 -9.39 -6.41
N TRP A 127 -17.68 -10.52 -6.03
CA TRP A 127 -17.00 -11.80 -6.11
C TRP A 127 -17.90 -12.85 -6.73
N ARG A 128 -17.25 -13.84 -7.33
CA ARG A 128 -17.89 -14.99 -7.96
C ARG A 128 -17.86 -16.18 -7.01
N HIS A 129 -19.01 -16.81 -6.81
CA HIS A 129 -19.17 -18.09 -6.13
C HIS A 129 -19.38 -19.21 -7.15
N GLY A 130 -18.62 -20.30 -7.02
CA GLY A 130 -18.73 -21.48 -7.90
C GLY A 130 -17.70 -21.54 -9.04
N PRO A 131 -17.50 -22.71 -9.65
CA PRO A 131 -16.61 -22.90 -10.79
C PRO A 131 -17.27 -22.46 -12.12
N GLY A 132 -16.47 -21.91 -13.04
CA GLY A 132 -16.87 -21.66 -14.43
C GLY A 132 -17.64 -20.34 -14.69
N GLU A 133 -18.22 -20.25 -15.88
CA GLU A 133 -18.95 -19.06 -16.36
C GLU A 133 -20.30 -18.85 -15.66
N GLN A 134 -20.83 -19.88 -15.00
CA GLN A 134 -22.09 -19.86 -14.25
C GLN A 134 -21.94 -19.39 -12.79
N ALA A 135 -20.76 -18.93 -12.40
CA ALA A 135 -20.52 -18.49 -11.04
C ALA A 135 -21.40 -17.29 -10.66
N GLU A 136 -22.22 -17.45 -9.62
CA GLU A 136 -23.09 -16.40 -9.10
C GLU A 136 -22.26 -15.19 -8.65
N ARG A 137 -22.70 -14.00 -9.05
CA ARG A 137 -22.06 -12.74 -8.67
C ARG A 137 -22.78 -12.18 -7.47
N GLU A 138 -22.14 -12.27 -6.31
CA GLU A 138 -22.58 -11.52 -5.15
C GLU A 138 -22.00 -10.11 -5.20
N HIS A 139 -22.86 -9.15 -4.85
CA HIS A 139 -22.53 -7.74 -4.77
C HIS A 139 -22.76 -7.26 -3.34
N LEU A 140 -21.72 -6.70 -2.73
CA LEU A 140 -21.82 -6.04 -1.43
C LEU A 140 -21.36 -4.59 -1.59
N ASP A 141 -22.29 -3.65 -1.41
CA ASP A 141 -21.98 -2.22 -1.39
C ASP A 141 -21.73 -1.79 0.07
N VAL A 142 -20.48 -1.45 0.38
CA VAL A 142 -20.07 -1.02 1.73
C VAL A 142 -19.91 0.49 1.76
N LYS A 143 -20.58 1.16 2.69
CA LYS A 143 -20.51 2.61 2.89
C LYS A 143 -19.40 2.98 3.90
N TYR A 144 -18.64 4.00 3.56
CA TYR A 144 -17.57 4.59 4.37
C TYR A 144 -17.79 6.10 4.52
N GLY A 145 -17.32 6.69 5.62
CA GLY A 145 -17.44 8.12 5.87
C GLY A 145 -16.41 8.98 5.12
N GLY A 146 -15.45 8.37 4.45
CA GLY A 146 -14.40 9.04 3.69
C GLY A 146 -13.53 8.05 2.93
N VAL A 147 -12.80 8.54 1.93
CA VAL A 147 -11.90 7.70 1.12
C VAL A 147 -10.79 7.06 1.98
N VAL A 148 -10.30 7.76 3.01
CA VAL A 148 -9.27 7.26 3.93
C VAL A 148 -9.82 6.15 4.84
N ASP A 149 -11.13 6.14 5.14
CA ASP A 149 -11.73 5.07 5.94
C ASP A 149 -11.68 3.72 5.22
N VAL A 150 -11.75 3.73 3.89
CA VAL A 150 -11.57 2.52 3.07
C VAL A 150 -10.16 1.95 3.26
N TRP A 151 -9.16 2.82 3.25
CA TRP A 151 -7.77 2.46 3.50
C TRP A 151 -7.59 1.92 4.92
N ASN A 152 -8.14 2.61 5.93
CA ASN A 152 -8.11 2.19 7.33
C ASN A 152 -8.74 0.80 7.51
N ALA A 153 -9.94 0.58 6.95
CA ALA A 153 -10.64 -0.69 7.07
C ALA A 153 -9.87 -1.83 6.39
N TYR A 154 -9.29 -1.58 5.21
CA TYR A 154 -8.53 -2.60 4.49
C TYR A 154 -7.28 -3.05 5.27
N TYR A 155 -6.42 -2.12 5.69
CA TYR A 155 -5.19 -2.48 6.38
C TYR A 155 -5.41 -2.81 7.86
N GLY A 156 -6.39 -2.19 8.50
CA GLY A 156 -6.84 -2.56 9.84
C GLY A 156 -7.33 -4.01 9.90
N GLY A 157 -8.07 -4.47 8.89
CA GLY A 157 -8.48 -5.87 8.79
C GLY A 157 -7.30 -6.85 8.66
N TYR A 158 -6.25 -6.51 7.90
CA TYR A 158 -5.04 -7.34 7.89
C TYR A 158 -4.35 -7.34 9.25
N LEU A 159 -4.20 -6.17 9.88
CA LEU A 159 -3.53 -6.06 11.18
C LEU A 159 -4.25 -6.80 12.31
N ALA A 160 -5.59 -6.91 12.24
CA ALA A 160 -6.39 -7.73 13.14
C ALA A 160 -6.24 -9.24 12.88
N TRP A 161 -5.78 -9.63 11.69
CA TRP A 161 -5.62 -11.02 11.30
C TRP A 161 -4.27 -11.61 11.73
N SER A 162 -4.19 -12.94 11.87
CA SER A 162 -2.97 -13.61 12.29
C SER A 162 -1.82 -13.37 11.30
N ARG A 163 -0.77 -12.68 11.77
CA ARG A 163 0.46 -12.37 11.02
C ARG A 163 1.28 -13.60 10.59
N THR A 164 0.83 -14.80 10.91
CA THR A 164 1.43 -16.05 10.44
C THR A 164 1.04 -16.41 9.00
N ARG A 165 0.05 -15.72 8.43
CA ARG A 165 -0.52 -16.01 7.10
C ARG A 165 -0.21 -14.95 6.04
N TYR A 166 0.46 -13.87 6.41
CA TYR A 166 0.86 -12.82 5.47
C TYR A 166 2.12 -12.08 5.91
N ALA A 167 2.81 -11.47 4.96
CA ALA A 167 3.78 -10.40 5.20
C ALA A 167 3.22 -9.13 4.62
N LEU A 168 3.41 -8.04 5.35
CA LEU A 168 3.03 -6.72 4.89
C LEU A 168 4.30 -5.95 4.53
N ILE A 169 4.31 -5.31 3.36
CA ILE A 169 5.37 -4.40 2.93
C ILE A 169 4.82 -3.08 2.40
N ARG A 170 5.65 -2.04 2.46
CA ARG A 170 5.31 -0.72 1.91
C ARG A 170 5.70 -0.65 0.44
N TYR A 171 4.85 -0.02 -0.36
CA TYR A 171 5.11 0.30 -1.75
C TYR A 171 6.35 1.19 -1.87
N GLU A 172 6.52 2.12 -0.94
CA GLU A 172 7.65 3.03 -0.86
C GLU A 172 8.97 2.29 -0.58
N ASP A 173 8.97 1.20 0.19
CA ASP A 173 10.19 0.38 0.40
C ASP A 173 10.61 -0.33 -0.88
N LEU A 174 9.64 -0.87 -1.64
CA LEU A 174 9.90 -1.46 -2.95
C LEU A 174 10.43 -0.43 -3.96
N LEU A 175 10.02 0.84 -3.85
CA LEU A 175 10.57 1.90 -4.70
C LEU A 175 11.96 2.36 -4.24
N LEU A 176 12.23 2.33 -2.93
CA LEU A 176 13.50 2.75 -2.36
C LEU A 176 14.60 1.75 -2.72
N ASP A 177 14.37 0.48 -2.38
CA ASP A 177 15.29 -0.63 -2.58
C ASP A 177 14.51 -1.95 -2.64
N SER A 178 14.08 -2.31 -3.85
CA SER A 178 13.36 -3.55 -4.10
C SER A 178 14.20 -4.78 -3.77
N ASP A 179 15.51 -4.75 -4.03
CA ASP A 179 16.39 -5.91 -3.81
C ASP A 179 16.53 -6.19 -2.31
N ARG A 180 16.86 -5.18 -1.50
CA ARG A 180 16.90 -5.32 -0.04
C ARG A 180 15.57 -5.80 0.52
N THR A 181 14.45 -5.23 0.05
CA THR A 181 13.11 -5.59 0.51
C THR A 181 12.77 -7.05 0.19
N LEU A 182 13.05 -7.50 -1.04
CA LEU A 182 12.77 -8.87 -1.47
C LEU A 182 13.72 -9.89 -0.83
N ARG A 183 15.00 -9.57 -0.63
CA ARG A 183 15.94 -10.45 0.09
C ARG A 183 15.52 -10.69 1.53
N ALA A 184 14.98 -9.67 2.18
CA ALA A 184 14.44 -9.80 3.54
C ALA A 184 13.21 -10.74 3.58
N LEU A 185 12.40 -10.73 2.53
CA LEU A 185 11.22 -11.62 2.41
C LEU A 185 11.58 -13.03 1.92
N PHE A 186 12.55 -13.15 1.03
CA PHE A 186 12.92 -14.41 0.35
C PHE A 186 14.43 -14.62 0.47
N PRO A 187 14.95 -14.88 1.69
CA PRO A 187 16.38 -15.08 1.88
C PRO A 187 16.88 -16.25 1.02
N GLY A 188 17.96 -16.02 0.27
CA GLY A 188 18.59 -17.02 -0.60
C GLY A 188 17.99 -17.13 -2.01
N ALA A 189 17.01 -16.32 -2.38
CA ALA A 189 16.49 -16.29 -3.73
C ALA A 189 17.35 -15.41 -4.67
N HIS A 190 17.41 -15.77 -5.96
CA HIS A 190 18.02 -14.93 -6.98
C HIS A 190 17.05 -13.80 -7.36
N HIS A 191 17.50 -12.55 -7.22
CA HIS A 191 16.70 -11.37 -7.54
C HIS A 191 17.16 -10.77 -8.88
N ALA A 192 16.25 -10.66 -9.83
CA ALA A 192 16.48 -9.85 -11.03
C ALA A 192 16.02 -8.40 -10.79
N GLN A 193 16.78 -7.44 -11.29
CA GLN A 193 16.41 -6.03 -11.22
C GLN A 193 15.32 -5.73 -12.27
N GLN A 194 14.18 -5.16 -11.86
CA GLN A 194 13.10 -4.85 -12.79
C GLN A 194 13.46 -3.64 -13.68
N LYS A 195 13.79 -3.91 -14.95
CA LYS A 195 14.17 -2.88 -15.94
C LYS A 195 12.99 -2.29 -16.73
N ARG A 196 11.78 -2.87 -16.64
CA ARG A 196 10.60 -2.48 -17.45
C ARG A 196 9.42 -2.03 -16.59
N ALA A 197 8.61 -1.12 -17.13
CA ALA A 197 7.40 -0.64 -16.48
C ALA A 197 6.41 -1.78 -16.19
N ALA A 198 5.83 -1.79 -14.98
CA ALA A 198 4.94 -2.86 -14.52
C ALA A 198 3.53 -2.85 -15.15
N LYS A 199 3.16 -1.81 -15.91
CA LYS A 199 1.87 -1.72 -16.62
C LYS A 199 2.12 -1.69 -18.14
N LYS A 200 1.38 -2.53 -18.87
CA LYS A 200 1.41 -2.60 -20.35
C LYS A 200 0.47 -1.59 -21.05
N HIS A 201 -0.32 -0.83 -20.28
CA HIS A 201 -1.36 0.08 -20.79
C HIS A 201 -1.44 1.38 -19.97
N GLY A 202 -1.73 2.49 -20.67
CA GLY A 202 -1.75 3.87 -20.16
C GLY A 202 -0.36 4.51 -20.10
N HIS A 203 -0.29 5.84 -19.95
CA HIS A 203 0.97 6.56 -19.67
C HIS A 203 1.48 6.19 -18.28
N ALA A 204 2.14 5.04 -18.18
CA ALA A 204 2.82 4.60 -16.99
C ALA A 204 4.08 5.44 -16.80
N ARG A 205 4.27 5.98 -15.60
CA ARG A 205 5.53 6.60 -15.22
C ARG A 205 6.65 5.56 -15.32
N SER A 206 7.85 6.00 -15.72
CA SER A 206 9.03 5.16 -15.58
C SER A 206 9.25 4.79 -14.11
N PHE A 207 10.02 3.75 -13.83
CA PHE A 207 10.36 3.40 -12.45
C PHE A 207 11.07 4.57 -11.73
N ALA A 208 12.00 5.25 -12.42
CA ALA A 208 12.69 6.42 -11.91
C ALA A 208 11.71 7.55 -11.54
N ASP A 209 10.74 7.85 -12.40
CA ASP A 209 9.72 8.88 -12.14
C ASP A 209 8.79 8.48 -10.99
N ALA A 210 8.37 7.21 -10.92
CA ALA A 210 7.53 6.71 -9.84
C ALA A 210 8.28 6.78 -8.50
N ARG A 211 9.56 6.40 -8.48
CA ARG A 211 10.45 6.50 -7.32
C ARG A 211 10.59 7.95 -6.88
N ALA A 212 10.99 8.85 -7.77
CA ALA A 212 11.14 10.28 -7.46
C ALA A 212 9.83 10.89 -6.94
N TYR A 213 8.70 10.61 -7.61
CA TYR A 213 7.40 11.18 -7.23
C TYR A 213 6.92 10.72 -5.84
N ASN A 214 7.08 9.43 -5.51
CA ASN A 214 6.57 8.90 -4.24
C ASN A 214 7.53 9.16 -3.08
N LEU A 215 8.83 8.95 -3.27
CA LEU A 215 9.82 9.09 -2.20
C LEU A 215 10.06 10.55 -1.81
N ALA A 216 10.03 11.48 -2.78
CA ALA A 216 10.06 12.91 -2.48
C ALA A 216 8.69 13.48 -2.08
N LYS A 217 7.68 12.61 -1.89
CA LYS A 217 6.30 12.98 -1.55
C LYS A 217 5.69 14.07 -2.45
N ARG A 218 6.07 14.14 -3.73
CA ARG A 218 5.59 15.18 -4.67
C ARG A 218 4.08 15.22 -4.82
N TRP A 219 3.41 14.07 -4.64
CA TRP A 219 1.95 14.01 -4.57
C TRP A 219 1.34 14.98 -3.55
N ARG A 220 2.05 15.28 -2.45
CA ARG A 220 1.58 16.16 -1.38
C ARG A 220 1.39 17.58 -1.90
N ALA A 221 2.44 18.15 -2.47
CA ALA A 221 2.43 19.51 -2.99
C ALA A 221 1.62 19.63 -4.29
N GLU A 222 1.63 18.60 -5.14
CA GLU A 222 1.02 18.68 -6.47
C GLU A 222 -0.48 18.36 -6.50
N LYS A 223 -1.04 17.67 -5.49
CA LYS A 223 -2.39 17.09 -5.55
C LYS A 223 -3.30 17.43 -4.38
N PHE A 224 -2.81 18.12 -3.36
CA PHE A 224 -3.59 18.44 -2.18
C PHE A 224 -3.35 19.87 -1.72
N THR A 225 -4.42 20.51 -1.25
CA THR A 225 -4.33 21.71 -0.42
C THR A 225 -4.05 21.34 1.04
N GLU A 226 -3.64 22.32 1.85
CA GLU A 226 -3.44 22.11 3.30
C GLU A 226 -4.70 21.60 4.02
N PRO A 227 -5.91 22.18 3.80
CA PRO A 227 -7.13 21.65 4.39
C PRO A 227 -7.45 20.21 3.96
N GLU A 228 -7.18 19.84 2.70
CA GLU A 228 -7.40 18.47 2.24
C GLU A 228 -6.48 17.49 2.97
N VAL A 229 -5.21 17.87 3.19
CA VAL A 229 -4.29 17.01 3.93
C VAL A 229 -4.65 16.90 5.40
N ALA A 230 -4.94 18.03 6.06
CA ALA A 230 -5.40 18.02 7.45
C ALA A 230 -6.64 17.13 7.60
N GLY A 231 -7.63 17.28 6.71
CA GLY A 231 -8.85 16.47 6.74
C GLY A 231 -8.58 14.98 6.49
N HIS A 232 -7.75 14.63 5.51
CA HIS A 232 -7.39 13.23 5.27
C HIS A 232 -6.60 12.62 6.44
N CYS A 233 -5.74 13.42 7.07
CA CYS A 233 -4.92 12.99 8.19
C CYS A 233 -5.70 12.84 9.49
N ALA A 234 -6.66 13.72 9.76
CA ALA A 234 -7.57 13.59 10.89
C ALA A 234 -8.39 12.28 10.82
N ARG A 235 -8.63 11.76 9.61
CA ARG A 235 -9.30 10.48 9.40
C ARG A 235 -8.38 9.27 9.40
N ALA A 236 -7.07 9.46 9.20
CA ALA A 236 -6.15 8.33 9.13
C ALA A 236 -6.02 7.66 10.50
N ASN A 237 -6.20 6.34 10.56
CA ASN A 237 -6.11 5.62 11.82
C ASN A 237 -4.64 5.58 12.28
N ALA A 238 -4.35 6.23 13.42
CA ALA A 238 -3.01 6.36 13.96
C ALA A 238 -2.33 5.01 14.22
N THR A 239 -3.08 4.02 14.72
CA THR A 239 -2.57 2.66 14.97
C THR A 239 -2.18 1.97 13.67
N VAL A 240 -3.00 2.10 12.62
CA VAL A 240 -2.69 1.54 11.30
C VAL A 240 -1.47 2.24 10.71
N LEU A 241 -1.41 3.57 10.75
CA LEU A 241 -0.24 4.34 10.30
C LEU A 241 1.05 3.88 10.99
N ALA A 242 1.03 3.79 12.33
CA ALA A 242 2.19 3.39 13.12
C ALA A 242 2.66 1.97 12.79
N ASN A 243 1.74 1.00 12.71
CA ASN A 243 2.09 -0.38 12.34
C ASN A 243 2.70 -0.50 10.93
N LEU A 244 2.31 0.41 10.04
CA LEU A 244 2.80 0.46 8.67
C LEU A 244 3.97 1.44 8.50
N GLY A 245 4.51 2.01 9.58
CA GLY A 245 5.61 2.98 9.52
C GLY A 245 5.30 4.22 8.67
N TYR A 246 4.04 4.63 8.58
CA TYR A 246 3.63 5.86 7.93
C TYR A 246 3.37 6.95 8.98
N THR A 247 3.61 8.19 8.58
CA THR A 247 3.20 9.37 9.33
C THR A 247 2.33 10.23 8.45
N CYS A 248 1.40 10.94 9.06
CA CYS A 248 0.73 12.03 8.38
C CYS A 248 1.71 13.22 8.30
N PRO A 249 1.94 13.77 7.10
CA PRO A 249 2.86 14.89 6.90
C PRO A 249 2.28 16.22 7.37
#